data_AF-A0A1V9XRL1-F1
#
_entry.id   AF-A0A1V9XRL1-F1
#
_cell.length_a   1.000
_cell.length_b   1.000
_cell.length_c   1.000
_cell.angle_alpha   90.00
_cell.angle_beta   90.00
_cell.angle_gamma   90.00
#
_symmetry.space_group_name_H-M   'P 1'
#
loop_
_entity.id
_entity.type
_entity.pdbx_description
1 polymer ?
#
loop_
_entity_poly.entity_id
_entity_poly.type
_entity_poly.pdbx_seq_one_letter_code
_entity_poly.pdbx_strand_id
1 'polypeptide(L)'
;LICSTVIPEGGSFSHEYHYELPNGEDRVAKCPKCREHFNIEATFREGGVHVDEGTKEGRRCPRCREVLESQRNCAEVAHTFMLGNIYSKKLKANCLVNMAQVPMEMGCYGIGVTRILSAAAQMSPTSLPISIAPFNVAVIGPKAGAINFDEGNAVAEKIAAELDKKILPGGRVILDDRHWTIGRRLREQQASFTSFAIVVDKNMQLELHQFATVGLSGEDTVRLSESSRIEPKLLSDESAVYDFFDRLRQQFNLS
;
A
#
# COMPACT_ATOMS: atom_id res chain seq x y z
N LEU A 1 -7.45 0.92 -7.41
CA LEU A 1 -8.20 -0.30 -7.07
C LEU A 1 -9.29 -0.46 -8.14
N ILE A 2 -9.26 -1.56 -8.88
CA ILE A 2 -10.24 -1.88 -9.91
C ILE A 2 -11.27 -2.81 -9.26
N CYS A 3 -12.55 -2.46 -9.32
CA CYS A 3 -13.62 -3.35 -8.89
C CYS A 3 -14.18 -4.05 -10.13
N SER A 4 -14.17 -5.37 -10.13
CA SER A 4 -14.73 -6.17 -11.21
C SER A 4 -15.94 -6.98 -10.74
N THR A 5 -16.96 -7.05 -11.58
CA THR A 5 -18.16 -7.84 -11.28
C THR A 5 -17.94 -9.27 -11.73
N VAL A 6 -18.24 -10.21 -10.85
CA VAL A 6 -18.28 -11.65 -11.15
C VAL A 6 -19.69 -12.14 -10.95
N ILE A 7 -20.17 -12.97 -11.88
CA ILE A 7 -21.48 -13.61 -11.81
C ILE A 7 -21.24 -15.07 -11.39
N PRO A 8 -21.38 -15.44 -10.10
CA PRO A 8 -21.10 -16.80 -9.65
C PRO A 8 -22.25 -17.76 -10.00
N GLU A 9 -21.93 -19.05 -10.12
CA GLU A 9 -22.93 -20.12 -10.28
C GLU A 9 -23.79 -20.36 -9.01
N GLY A 10 -23.44 -19.75 -7.88
CA GLY A 10 -24.05 -20.01 -6.57
C GLY A 10 -24.45 -18.75 -5.78
N GLY A 11 -24.48 -17.57 -6.38
CA GLY A 11 -24.84 -16.33 -5.69
C GLY A 11 -25.34 -15.27 -6.67
N SER A 12 -26.13 -14.31 -6.19
CA SER A 12 -26.72 -13.29 -7.07
C SER A 12 -25.75 -12.15 -7.41
N PHE A 13 -24.79 -11.85 -6.53
CA PHE A 13 -23.84 -10.75 -6.71
C PHE A 13 -22.49 -11.07 -6.07
N SER A 14 -21.42 -10.81 -6.83
CA SER A 14 -20.03 -10.95 -6.37
C SER A 14 -19.18 -9.84 -6.98
N HIS A 15 -18.30 -9.25 -6.18
CA HIS A 15 -17.31 -8.28 -6.64
C HIS A 15 -15.93 -8.65 -6.14
N GLU A 16 -14.98 -8.59 -7.06
CA GLU A 16 -13.55 -8.75 -6.82
C GLU A 16 -12.86 -7.40 -6.93
N TYR A 17 -11.84 -7.18 -6.11
CA TYR A 17 -11.08 -5.95 -6.04
C TYR A 17 -9.62 -6.21 -6.37
N HIS A 18 -9.10 -5.45 -7.32
CA HIS A 18 -7.83 -5.72 -7.97
C HIS A 18 -6.86 -4.54 -7.92
N TYR A 19 -5.57 -4.82 -7.78
CA TYR A 19 -4.51 -3.90 -8.15
C TYR A 19 -3.89 -4.32 -9.49
N GLU A 20 -3.66 -3.35 -10.37
CA GLU A 20 -2.94 -3.59 -11.62
C GLU A 20 -1.47 -3.88 -11.32
N LEU A 21 -0.99 -5.06 -11.72
CA LEU A 21 0.36 -5.53 -11.46
C LEU A 21 0.88 -6.26 -12.71
N PRO A 22 2.15 -6.06 -13.11
CA PRO A 22 2.73 -6.76 -14.26
C PRO A 22 2.60 -8.28 -14.18
N ASN A 23 2.75 -8.82 -12.96
CA ASN A 23 2.72 -10.25 -12.65
C ASN A 23 1.41 -10.68 -11.97
N GLY A 24 0.35 -9.87 -12.09
CA GLY A 24 -0.96 -10.22 -11.56
C GLY A 24 -1.52 -11.47 -12.24
N GLU A 25 -2.08 -12.38 -11.46
CA GLU A 25 -2.66 -13.63 -11.96
C GLU A 25 -3.97 -13.43 -12.75
N ASP A 26 -4.74 -12.40 -12.41
CA ASP A 26 -6.03 -12.14 -13.03
C ASP A 26 -5.90 -11.22 -14.23
N ARG A 27 -6.72 -11.50 -15.25
CA ARG A 27 -6.86 -10.64 -16.43
C ARG A 27 -8.15 -9.87 -16.31
N VAL A 28 -8.06 -8.56 -16.18
CA VAL A 28 -9.23 -7.67 -16.06
C VAL A 28 -9.32 -6.78 -17.30
N ALA A 29 -10.52 -6.63 -17.87
CA ALA A 29 -10.77 -5.65 -18.94
C ALA A 29 -11.89 -4.70 -18.57
N LYS A 30 -11.78 -3.48 -19.10
CA LYS A 30 -12.77 -2.42 -18.94
C LYS A 30 -13.64 -2.32 -20.17
N CYS A 31 -14.93 -2.05 -19.99
CA CYS A 31 -15.81 -1.71 -21.09
C CYS A 31 -15.72 -0.20 -21.40
N PRO A 32 -15.46 0.22 -22.65
CA PRO A 32 -15.33 1.65 -22.97
C PRO A 32 -16.66 2.41 -22.86
N LYS A 33 -17.80 1.71 -23.07
CA LYS A 33 -19.14 2.29 -23.05
C LYS A 33 -19.72 2.43 -21.64
N CYS A 34 -19.78 1.34 -20.87
CA CYS A 34 -20.38 1.35 -19.53
C CYS A 34 -19.36 1.53 -18.39
N ARG A 35 -18.05 1.52 -18.70
CA ARG A 35 -16.92 1.71 -17.76
C ARG A 35 -16.79 0.65 -16.65
N GLU A 36 -17.60 -0.38 -16.69
CA GLU A 36 -17.49 -1.55 -15.82
C GLU A 36 -16.23 -2.37 -16.14
N HIS A 37 -15.70 -3.04 -15.12
CA HIS A 37 -14.57 -3.96 -15.26
C HIS A 37 -15.02 -5.39 -15.04
N PHE A 38 -14.39 -6.30 -15.77
CA PHE A 38 -14.73 -7.71 -15.76
C PHE A 38 -13.46 -8.53 -15.55
N ASN A 39 -13.45 -9.39 -14.53
CA ASN A 39 -12.49 -10.49 -14.48
C ASN A 39 -12.82 -11.40 -15.64
N ILE A 40 -11.90 -11.52 -16.56
CA ILE A 40 -12.19 -12.10 -17.84
C ILE A 40 -12.22 -13.63 -17.77
N GLU A 41 -11.45 -14.22 -16.87
CA GLU A 41 -11.51 -15.65 -16.63
C GLU A 41 -12.81 -16.02 -15.92
N ALA A 42 -13.20 -15.27 -14.90
CA ALA A 42 -14.44 -15.52 -14.17
C ALA A 42 -15.71 -15.25 -15.01
N THR A 43 -15.67 -14.24 -15.90
CA THR A 43 -16.83 -13.82 -16.71
C THR A 43 -17.09 -14.75 -17.90
N PHE A 44 -16.05 -15.30 -18.52
CA PHE A 44 -16.15 -16.03 -19.79
C PHE A 44 -15.67 -17.50 -19.69
N ARG A 45 -15.85 -18.16 -18.53
CA ARG A 45 -15.59 -19.61 -18.39
C ARG A 45 -16.45 -20.43 -19.36
N GLU A 46 -15.99 -21.62 -19.73
CA GLU A 46 -16.82 -22.62 -20.41
C GLU A 46 -18.10 -22.87 -19.58
N GLY A 47 -19.28 -22.62 -20.18
CA GLY A 47 -20.58 -22.64 -19.49
C GLY A 47 -21.14 -21.27 -19.06
N GLY A 48 -20.37 -20.19 -19.19
CA GLY A 48 -20.78 -18.80 -18.93
C GLY A 48 -21.45 -18.09 -20.11
N VAL A 49 -21.76 -16.78 -19.95
CA VAL A 49 -22.45 -15.95 -20.96
C VAL A 49 -21.62 -15.84 -22.24
N HIS A 50 -21.96 -16.67 -23.23
CA HIS A 50 -21.53 -16.63 -24.64
C HIS A 50 -20.04 -16.40 -24.86
N VAL A 51 -19.27 -17.48 -24.78
CA VAL A 51 -18.09 -17.61 -25.63
C VAL A 51 -18.63 -18.01 -27.01
N ASP A 52 -18.79 -17.05 -27.93
CA ASP A 52 -18.89 -17.41 -29.35
C ASP A 52 -17.52 -17.99 -29.72
N GLU A 53 -17.40 -19.32 -29.71
CA GLU A 53 -16.17 -20.08 -30.03
C GLU A 53 -15.67 -19.87 -31.48
N GLY A 54 -16.28 -18.97 -32.25
CA GLY A 54 -16.05 -18.80 -33.68
C GLY A 54 -15.25 -17.56 -34.10
N THR A 55 -15.01 -16.57 -33.24
CA THR A 55 -14.27 -15.35 -33.65
C THR A 55 -13.10 -15.05 -32.72
N LYS A 56 -11.91 -14.91 -33.31
CA LYS A 56 -10.69 -14.39 -32.67
C LYS A 56 -10.83 -12.90 -32.25
N GLU A 57 -12.04 -12.36 -32.21
CA GLU A 57 -12.35 -10.95 -32.04
C GLU A 57 -13.18 -10.73 -30.77
N GLY A 58 -12.48 -10.38 -29.68
CA GLY A 58 -12.98 -9.51 -28.63
C GLY A 58 -14.12 -10.05 -27.75
N ARG A 59 -13.77 -10.46 -26.53
CA ARG A 59 -14.72 -10.69 -25.43
C ARG A 59 -15.63 -9.46 -25.29
N ARG A 60 -16.93 -9.59 -25.58
CA ARG A 60 -17.91 -8.49 -25.53
C ARG A 60 -18.42 -8.29 -24.10
N CYS A 61 -18.69 -7.04 -23.73
CA CYS A 61 -19.25 -6.68 -22.44
C CYS A 61 -20.59 -7.40 -22.19
N PRO A 62 -20.76 -8.15 -21.09
CA PRO A 62 -22.01 -8.85 -20.76
C PRO A 62 -23.22 -7.91 -20.64
N ARG A 63 -22.98 -6.65 -20.25
CA ARG A 63 -24.03 -5.66 -19.99
C ARG A 63 -24.51 -4.95 -21.26
N CYS A 64 -23.59 -4.53 -22.12
CA CYS A 64 -23.92 -3.67 -23.27
C CYS A 64 -23.40 -4.17 -24.62
N ARG A 65 -22.80 -5.37 -24.66
CA ARG A 65 -22.29 -6.06 -25.86
C ARG A 65 -21.20 -5.34 -26.65
N GLU A 66 -20.67 -4.24 -26.12
CA GLU A 66 -19.53 -3.51 -26.67
C GLU A 66 -18.24 -4.32 -26.53
N VAL A 67 -17.29 -4.16 -27.44
CA VAL A 67 -15.98 -4.83 -27.35
C VAL A 67 -15.23 -4.29 -26.11
N LEU A 68 -14.68 -5.18 -25.28
CA LEU A 68 -13.88 -4.78 -24.12
C LEU A 68 -12.52 -4.21 -24.54
N GLU A 69 -11.98 -3.28 -23.74
CA GLU A 69 -10.63 -2.76 -23.89
C GLU A 69 -9.56 -3.86 -23.72
N SER A 70 -8.30 -3.51 -23.98
CA SER A 70 -7.17 -4.41 -23.71
C SER A 70 -7.14 -4.84 -22.24
N GLN A 71 -6.76 -6.10 -22.03
CA GLN A 71 -6.70 -6.71 -20.72
C GLN A 71 -5.47 -6.25 -19.96
N ARG A 72 -5.61 -6.13 -18.66
CA ARG A 72 -4.53 -5.78 -17.74
C ARG A 72 -4.32 -6.93 -16.77
N ASN A 73 -3.05 -7.20 -16.47
CA ASN A 73 -2.69 -8.13 -15.42
C ASN A 73 -2.95 -7.46 -14.07
N CYS A 74 -3.59 -8.20 -13.18
CA CYS A 74 -4.16 -7.70 -11.95
C CYS A 74 -4.00 -8.74 -10.85
N ALA A 75 -3.74 -8.31 -9.62
CA ALA A 75 -3.82 -9.18 -8.45
C ALA A 75 -5.08 -8.89 -7.66
N GLU A 76 -5.87 -9.93 -7.39
CA GLU A 76 -7.06 -9.83 -6.57
C GLU A 76 -6.67 -9.71 -5.10
N VAL A 77 -7.07 -8.63 -4.45
CA VAL A 77 -6.76 -8.37 -3.03
C VAL A 77 -7.96 -8.46 -2.11
N ALA A 78 -9.17 -8.44 -2.65
CA ALA A 78 -10.37 -8.65 -1.86
C ALA A 78 -11.51 -9.20 -2.72
N HIS A 79 -12.42 -9.93 -2.06
CA HIS A 79 -13.60 -10.52 -2.68
C HIS A 79 -14.79 -10.37 -1.77
N THR A 80 -15.93 -9.98 -2.35
CA THR A 80 -17.21 -9.90 -1.66
C THR A 80 -18.23 -10.79 -2.35
N PHE A 81 -18.97 -11.56 -1.55
CA PHE A 81 -19.98 -12.49 -2.01
C PHE A 81 -21.30 -12.28 -1.28
N MET A 82 -22.39 -12.25 -2.04
CA MET A 82 -23.72 -12.50 -1.50
C MET A 82 -24.01 -14.00 -1.59
N LEU A 83 -23.94 -14.69 -0.46
CA LEU A 83 -24.09 -16.16 -0.37
C LEU A 83 -25.56 -16.58 -0.27
N GLY A 84 -26.44 -15.63 0.03
CA GLY A 84 -27.83 -15.89 0.32
C GLY A 84 -27.99 -16.82 1.52
N ASN A 85 -28.85 -17.83 1.39
CA ASN A 85 -29.14 -18.80 2.46
C ASN A 85 -28.52 -20.19 2.24
N ILE A 86 -27.51 -20.33 1.38
CA ILE A 86 -26.89 -21.63 1.04
C ILE A 86 -26.31 -22.32 2.28
N TYR A 87 -25.63 -21.56 3.15
CA TYR A 87 -25.02 -22.09 4.36
C TYR A 87 -26.02 -22.15 5.51
N SER A 88 -26.81 -21.10 5.72
CA SER A 88 -27.78 -21.05 6.81
C SER A 88 -28.81 -22.17 6.74
N LYS A 89 -29.28 -22.55 5.53
CA LYS A 89 -30.16 -23.73 5.34
C LYS A 89 -29.48 -25.04 5.76
N LYS A 90 -28.22 -25.25 5.36
CA LYS A 90 -27.47 -26.48 5.69
C LYS A 90 -27.13 -26.57 7.17
N LEU A 91 -26.79 -25.44 7.80
CA LEU A 91 -26.39 -25.34 9.20
C LEU A 91 -27.56 -25.11 10.16
N LYS A 92 -28.80 -24.98 9.65
CA LYS A 92 -30.00 -24.66 10.41
C LYS A 92 -29.87 -23.36 11.23
N ALA A 93 -29.16 -22.37 10.67
CA ALA A 93 -29.00 -21.05 11.27
C ALA A 93 -30.20 -20.16 10.89
N ASN A 94 -31.19 -20.09 11.78
CA ASN A 94 -32.43 -19.36 11.56
C ASN A 94 -32.53 -18.10 12.43
N CYS A 95 -33.22 -17.08 11.94
CA CYS A 95 -33.70 -15.94 12.74
C CYS A 95 -35.23 -15.93 12.79
N LEU A 96 -35.78 -15.20 13.76
CA LEU A 96 -37.23 -15.01 13.89
C LEU A 96 -37.63 -13.73 13.14
N VAL A 97 -38.51 -13.85 12.15
CA VAL A 97 -39.08 -12.73 11.40
C VAL A 97 -40.59 -12.93 11.34
N ASN A 98 -41.38 -11.96 11.82
CA ASN A 98 -42.84 -12.05 11.87
C ASN A 98 -43.36 -13.34 12.51
N MET A 99 -42.73 -13.76 13.62
CA MET A 99 -43.00 -15.02 14.34
C MET A 99 -42.72 -16.32 13.56
N ALA A 100 -42.13 -16.25 12.36
CA ALA A 100 -41.67 -17.39 11.60
C ALA A 100 -40.15 -17.55 11.70
N GLN A 101 -39.68 -18.80 11.81
CA GLN A 101 -38.26 -19.09 11.67
C GLN A 101 -37.88 -19.10 10.20
N VAL A 102 -36.95 -18.23 9.82
CA VAL A 102 -36.43 -18.12 8.45
C VAL A 102 -34.91 -18.29 8.46
N PRO A 103 -34.32 -19.01 7.47
CA PRO A 103 -32.87 -19.08 7.33
C PRO A 103 -32.27 -17.68 7.17
N MET A 104 -31.13 -17.45 7.82
CA MET A 104 -30.43 -16.16 7.69
C MET A 104 -29.89 -15.95 6.28
N GLU A 105 -30.01 -14.73 5.75
CA GLU A 105 -29.28 -14.30 4.55
C GLU A 105 -27.83 -13.96 4.94
N MET A 106 -26.87 -14.41 4.14
CA MET A 106 -25.44 -14.33 4.45
C MET A 106 -24.65 -13.64 3.35
N GLY A 107 -23.68 -12.83 3.76
CA GLY A 107 -22.62 -12.30 2.92
C GLY A 107 -21.25 -12.67 3.47
N CYS A 108 -20.25 -12.71 2.61
CA CYS A 108 -18.85 -12.91 3.00
C CYS A 108 -17.98 -11.83 2.36
N TYR A 109 -17.00 -11.34 3.12
CA TYR A 109 -16.07 -10.29 2.73
C TYR A 109 -14.67 -10.76 3.09
N GLY A 110 -13.86 -11.05 2.08
CA GLY A 110 -12.47 -11.49 2.23
C GLY A 110 -11.52 -10.38 1.81
N ILE A 111 -10.52 -10.10 2.65
CA ILE A 111 -9.42 -9.17 2.34
C ILE A 111 -8.11 -9.93 2.52
N GLY A 112 -7.31 -9.99 1.45
CA GLY A 112 -5.98 -10.60 1.47
C GLY A 112 -4.95 -9.64 2.07
N VAL A 113 -4.89 -9.52 3.40
CA VAL A 113 -3.98 -8.59 4.09
C VAL A 113 -2.52 -8.75 3.66
N THR A 114 -2.01 -9.98 3.64
CA THR A 114 -0.64 -10.27 3.19
C THR A 114 -0.45 -9.97 1.71
N ARG A 115 -1.48 -10.21 0.90
CA ARG A 115 -1.47 -9.95 -0.54
C ARG A 115 -1.45 -8.47 -0.86
N ILE A 116 -2.14 -7.64 -0.07
CA ILE A 116 -2.07 -6.17 -0.17
C ILE A 116 -0.64 -5.70 0.08
N LEU A 117 0.03 -6.23 1.12
CA LEU A 117 1.43 -5.89 1.40
C LEU A 117 2.35 -6.29 0.24
N SER A 118 2.19 -7.52 -0.28
CA SER A 118 2.94 -7.99 -1.45
C SER A 118 2.66 -7.18 -2.71
N ALA A 119 1.42 -6.75 -2.94
CA ALA A 119 1.05 -5.90 -4.06
C ALA A 119 1.68 -4.51 -3.93
N ALA A 120 1.61 -3.90 -2.74
CA ALA A 120 2.24 -2.61 -2.47
C ALA A 120 3.76 -2.65 -2.68
N ALA A 121 4.43 -3.70 -2.20
CA ALA A 121 5.87 -3.88 -2.39
C ALA A 121 6.25 -4.10 -3.87
N GLN A 122 5.39 -4.75 -4.67
CA GLN A 122 5.60 -4.90 -6.11
C GLN A 122 5.38 -3.60 -6.89
N MET A 123 4.37 -2.82 -6.51
CA MET A 123 4.10 -1.50 -7.12
C MET A 123 5.18 -0.49 -6.79
N SER A 124 5.79 -0.60 -5.60
CA SER A 124 6.77 0.34 -5.10
C SER A 124 7.90 -0.39 -4.35
N PRO A 125 8.94 -0.85 -5.07
CA PRO A 125 10.02 -1.66 -4.48
C PRO A 125 10.90 -0.92 -3.46
N THR A 126 10.83 0.41 -3.44
CA THR A 126 11.72 1.28 -2.64
C THR A 126 11.01 2.04 -1.54
N SER A 127 9.69 2.05 -1.51
CA SER A 127 8.92 2.71 -0.45
C SER A 127 7.53 2.09 -0.32
N LEU A 128 7.03 1.97 0.89
CA LEU A 128 5.62 1.65 1.12
C LEU A 128 4.85 2.94 1.44
N PRO A 129 3.52 2.96 1.19
CA PRO A 129 2.68 4.01 1.74
C PRO A 129 2.93 4.15 3.25
N ILE A 130 3.00 5.38 3.72
CA ILE A 130 3.31 5.70 5.13
C ILE A 130 2.42 4.92 6.10
N SER A 131 1.14 4.72 5.76
CA SER A 131 0.17 3.99 6.58
C SER A 131 0.50 2.52 6.82
N ILE A 132 1.35 1.91 5.99
CA ILE A 132 1.74 0.50 6.07
C ILE A 132 3.27 0.30 6.10
N ALA A 133 4.05 1.38 6.07
CA ALA A 133 5.49 1.33 6.23
C ALA A 133 5.84 0.86 7.65
N PRO A 134 6.84 -0.02 7.84
CA PRO A 134 7.23 -0.49 9.17
C PRO A 134 7.66 0.67 10.09
N PHE A 135 8.42 1.61 9.52
CA PHE A 135 8.81 2.86 10.15
C PHE A 135 8.63 3.98 9.14
N ASN A 136 8.25 5.17 9.62
CA ASN A 136 8.18 6.34 8.76
C ASN A 136 9.53 7.06 8.74
N VAL A 137 10.24 7.11 9.86
CA VAL A 137 11.50 7.86 9.98
C VAL A 137 12.57 7.00 10.65
N ALA A 138 13.74 6.90 10.02
CA ALA A 138 14.96 6.38 10.64
C ALA A 138 15.87 7.53 11.06
N VAL A 139 16.35 7.54 12.30
CA VAL A 139 17.37 8.48 12.76
C VAL A 139 18.72 7.76 12.79
N ILE A 140 19.72 8.33 12.14
CA ILE A 140 21.03 7.72 11.92
C ILE A 140 22.07 8.65 12.54
N GLY A 141 22.74 8.18 13.60
CA GLY A 141 23.88 8.90 14.19
C GLY A 141 25.13 8.92 13.30
N PRO A 142 26.22 9.57 13.72
CA PRO A 142 27.48 9.58 12.97
C PRO A 142 28.09 8.17 12.81
N LYS A 143 29.07 8.03 11.92
CA LYS A 143 29.84 6.78 11.76
C LYS A 143 30.71 6.56 13.00
N ALA A 144 30.84 5.31 13.46
CA ALA A 144 31.82 4.95 14.50
C ALA A 144 33.23 5.46 14.17
N GLY A 145 33.86 6.12 15.15
CA GLY A 145 35.17 6.75 15.01
C GLY A 145 35.15 8.12 14.32
N ALA A 146 33.98 8.70 14.04
CA ALA A 146 33.88 10.10 13.64
C ALA A 146 34.24 11.04 14.82
N ILE A 147 34.65 12.25 14.47
CA ILE A 147 34.75 13.36 15.43
C ILE A 147 33.37 13.56 16.06
N ASN A 148 33.31 13.74 17.38
CA ASN A 148 32.07 13.93 18.15
C ASN A 148 31.06 12.77 18.03
N PHE A 149 31.54 11.53 17.92
CA PHE A 149 30.67 10.34 17.79
C PHE A 149 29.62 10.22 18.92
N ASP A 150 30.06 10.35 20.18
CA ASP A 150 29.17 10.21 21.33
C ASP A 150 28.13 11.34 21.40
N GLU A 151 28.56 12.58 21.15
CA GLU A 151 27.67 13.75 21.11
C GLU A 151 26.64 13.61 19.99
N GLY A 152 27.07 13.19 18.80
CA GLY A 152 26.19 12.96 17.64
C GLY A 152 25.16 11.86 17.88
N ASN A 153 25.53 10.77 18.55
CA ASN A 153 24.57 9.72 18.92
C ASN A 153 23.59 10.21 19.99
N ALA A 154 24.04 10.96 21.00
CA ALA A 154 23.14 11.54 22.00
C ALA A 154 22.09 12.47 21.36
N VAL A 155 22.47 13.21 20.30
CA VAL A 155 21.52 14.01 19.52
C VAL A 155 20.59 13.14 18.67
N ALA A 156 21.10 12.09 18.03
CA ALA A 156 20.25 11.14 17.29
C ALA A 156 19.18 10.50 18.20
N GLU A 157 19.56 10.07 19.40
CA GLU A 157 18.66 9.52 20.42
C GLU A 157 17.60 10.54 20.84
N LYS A 158 18.02 11.79 21.13
CA LYS A 158 17.10 12.87 21.50
C LYS A 158 16.09 13.15 20.39
N ILE A 159 16.54 13.24 19.13
CA ILE A 159 15.66 13.47 17.98
C ILE A 159 14.67 12.31 17.85
N ALA A 160 15.14 11.07 17.91
CA ALA A 160 14.27 9.91 17.78
C ALA A 160 13.17 9.89 18.86
N ALA A 161 13.52 10.18 20.11
CA ALA A 161 12.58 10.25 21.22
C ALA A 161 11.56 11.39 21.08
N GLU A 162 12.00 12.58 20.67
CA GLU A 162 11.12 13.73 20.47
C GLU A 162 10.16 13.51 19.30
N LEU A 163 10.64 12.89 18.21
CA LEU A 163 9.82 12.54 17.05
C LEU A 163 8.73 11.53 17.42
N ASP A 164 9.10 10.44 18.10
CA ASP A 164 8.15 9.42 18.52
C ASP A 164 7.12 9.99 19.50
N LYS A 165 7.55 10.85 20.43
CA LYS A 165 6.65 11.44 21.44
C LYS A 165 5.65 12.45 20.86
N LYS A 166 6.08 13.32 19.94
CA LYS A 166 5.31 14.52 19.56
C LYS A 166 4.66 14.45 18.19
N ILE A 167 5.26 13.72 17.26
CA ILE A 167 4.96 13.87 15.83
C ILE A 167 4.44 12.56 15.25
N LEU A 168 5.13 11.46 15.56
CA LEU A 168 4.85 10.15 15.00
C LEU A 168 4.68 9.12 16.13
N PRO A 169 3.65 9.29 16.99
CA PRO A 169 3.42 8.37 18.10
C PRO A 169 3.11 6.96 17.60
N GLY A 170 3.53 5.99 18.40
CA GLY A 170 3.23 4.57 18.18
C GLY A 170 4.36 3.79 17.51
N GLY A 171 5.63 4.15 17.73
CA GLY A 171 6.77 3.36 17.28
C GLY A 171 7.05 3.49 15.78
N ARG A 172 6.71 4.64 15.20
CA ARG A 172 6.92 4.95 13.76
C ARG A 172 8.31 5.50 13.48
N VAL A 173 9.14 5.66 14.52
CA VAL A 173 10.50 6.16 14.45
C VAL A 173 11.47 5.06 14.89
N ILE A 174 12.52 4.83 14.11
CA ILE A 174 13.59 3.89 14.44
C ILE A 174 14.92 4.63 14.60
N LEU A 175 15.68 4.31 15.65
CA LEU A 175 17.07 4.71 15.78
C LEU A 175 17.96 3.63 15.16
N ASP A 176 18.78 3.98 14.18
CA ASP A 176 19.76 3.10 13.56
C ASP A 176 21.16 3.34 14.17
N ASP A 177 21.36 2.75 15.35
CA ASP A 177 22.57 2.81 16.17
C ASP A 177 23.67 1.80 15.74
N ARG A 178 23.43 1.06 14.66
CA ARG A 178 24.37 0.03 14.17
C ARG A 178 25.70 0.64 13.79
N HIS A 179 26.80 -0.06 14.12
CA HIS A 179 28.18 0.32 13.81
C HIS A 179 28.56 0.13 12.32
N TRP A 180 27.77 0.67 11.40
CA TRP A 180 27.99 0.62 9.96
C TRP A 180 28.28 1.99 9.37
N THR A 181 28.72 2.02 8.11
CA THR A 181 28.82 3.29 7.37
C THR A 181 27.44 3.89 7.16
N ILE A 182 27.33 5.22 7.14
CA ILE A 182 26.05 5.93 6.90
C ILE A 182 25.40 5.43 5.60
N GLY A 183 26.17 5.31 4.52
CA GLY A 183 25.66 4.79 3.25
C GLY A 183 25.10 3.37 3.32
N ARG A 184 25.69 2.49 4.15
CA ARG A 184 25.13 1.15 4.38
C ARG A 184 23.82 1.23 5.15
N ARG A 185 23.76 2.05 6.21
CA ARG A 185 22.53 2.26 7.00
C ARG A 185 21.41 2.81 6.13
N LEU A 186 21.67 3.83 5.31
CA LEU A 186 20.68 4.38 4.37
C LEU A 186 20.14 3.33 3.39
N ARG A 187 21.01 2.50 2.81
CA ARG A 187 20.60 1.40 1.92
C ARG A 187 19.71 0.39 2.63
N GLU A 188 20.02 0.05 3.87
CA GLU A 188 19.25 -0.90 4.68
C GLU A 188 17.89 -0.34 5.08
N GLN A 189 17.82 0.95 5.42
CA GLN A 189 16.56 1.64 5.71
C GLN A 189 15.65 1.70 4.48
N GLN A 190 16.22 1.97 3.30
CA GLN A 190 15.49 1.89 2.04
C GLN A 190 14.97 0.48 1.76
N ALA A 191 15.79 -0.55 1.98
CA ALA A 191 15.39 -1.95 1.81
C ALA A 191 14.33 -2.40 2.83
N SER A 192 14.28 -1.73 4.00
CA SER A 192 13.28 -1.96 5.05
C SER A 192 11.99 -1.16 4.84
N PHE A 193 11.86 -0.46 3.71
CA PHE A 193 10.71 0.38 3.35
C PHE A 193 10.46 1.56 4.31
N THR A 194 11.48 2.01 5.04
CA THR A 194 11.38 3.25 5.79
C THR A 194 11.13 4.41 4.83
N SER A 195 10.25 5.35 5.18
CA SER A 195 9.89 6.46 4.27
C SER A 195 10.94 7.59 4.23
N PHE A 196 11.58 7.87 5.38
CA PHE A 196 12.58 8.92 5.53
C PHE A 196 13.76 8.48 6.40
N ALA A 197 14.92 9.08 6.20
CA ALA A 197 16.04 8.97 7.11
C ALA A 197 16.59 10.35 7.47
N ILE A 198 16.88 10.58 8.75
CA ILE A 198 17.55 11.78 9.24
C ILE A 198 18.94 11.36 9.68
N VAL A 199 19.97 11.91 9.05
CA VAL A 199 21.37 11.64 9.38
C VAL A 199 21.91 12.79 10.22
N VAL A 200 22.46 12.48 11.39
CA VAL A 200 23.24 13.41 12.22
C VAL A 200 24.70 13.29 11.80
N ASP A 201 25.25 14.36 11.23
CA ASP A 201 26.65 14.40 10.82
C ASP A 201 27.60 14.68 12.03
N LYS A 202 28.90 14.62 11.76
CA LYS A 202 29.96 14.87 12.78
C LYS A 202 29.99 16.31 13.32
N ASN A 203 29.31 17.24 12.66
CA ASN A 203 29.21 18.65 13.05
C ASN A 203 27.84 18.96 13.67
N MET A 204 27.05 17.95 14.02
CA MET A 204 25.69 18.09 14.56
C MET A 204 24.70 18.73 13.57
N GLN A 205 24.98 18.65 12.27
CA GLN A 205 24.06 19.01 11.20
C GLN A 205 23.15 17.83 10.88
N LEU A 206 21.90 18.12 10.53
CA LEU A 206 20.95 17.10 10.12
C LEU A 206 20.81 17.09 8.60
N GLU A 207 20.85 15.91 8.00
CA GLU A 207 20.53 15.69 6.60
C GLU A 207 19.26 14.83 6.52
N LEU A 208 18.16 15.37 5.96
CA LEU A 208 16.95 14.60 5.71
C LEU A 208 17.05 13.93 4.34
N HIS A 209 16.83 12.63 4.29
CA HIS A 209 16.73 11.81 3.09
C HIS A 209 15.30 11.29 2.94
N GLN A 210 14.64 11.58 1.83
CA GLN A 210 13.35 10.96 1.49
C GLN A 210 13.56 9.74 0.60
N PHE A 211 12.92 8.62 0.92
CA PHE A 211 12.84 7.46 0.03
C PHE A 211 11.56 7.57 -0.80
N ALA A 212 11.67 8.11 -2.03
CA ALA A 212 10.54 8.27 -2.93
C ALA A 212 10.48 7.17 -4.00
N THR A 213 9.28 6.96 -4.54
CA THR A 213 9.04 6.28 -5.81
C THR A 213 8.19 7.21 -6.69
N VAL A 214 8.64 7.50 -7.90
CA VAL A 214 7.87 8.25 -8.90
C VAL A 214 6.86 7.30 -9.56
N GLY A 215 5.65 7.79 -9.84
CA GLY A 215 4.44 7.01 -10.14
C GLY A 215 4.48 6.12 -11.39
N LEU A 216 3.39 5.32 -11.53
CA LEU A 216 3.17 4.28 -12.55
C LEU A 216 2.98 4.78 -14.00
N SER A 217 3.29 6.04 -14.31
CA SER A 217 3.37 6.52 -15.69
C SER A 217 4.82 6.43 -16.14
N GLY A 218 5.11 5.49 -17.04
CA GLY A 218 6.44 5.09 -17.45
C GLY A 218 7.40 6.24 -17.79
N GLU A 219 8.69 5.89 -17.64
CA GLU A 219 9.87 6.72 -17.91
C GLU A 219 10.08 7.90 -16.96
N ASP A 220 10.41 7.60 -15.69
CA ASP A 220 11.35 8.40 -14.90
C ASP A 220 11.79 7.61 -13.66
N THR A 221 12.88 6.84 -13.79
CA THR A 221 13.51 6.19 -12.64
C THR A 221 14.38 7.19 -11.91
N VAL A 222 13.78 8.07 -11.12
CA VAL A 222 14.54 8.94 -10.21
C VAL A 222 14.76 8.18 -8.90
N ARG A 223 15.96 7.62 -8.72
CA ARG A 223 16.48 7.31 -7.39
C ARG A 223 17.18 8.55 -6.85
N LEU A 224 16.48 9.33 -6.04
CA LEU A 224 17.10 10.39 -5.25
C LEU A 224 16.51 10.39 -3.84
N SER A 225 17.38 10.24 -2.85
CA SER A 225 17.18 10.89 -1.56
C SER A 225 17.41 12.37 -1.79
N GLU A 226 16.36 13.19 -1.82
CA GLU A 226 16.55 14.64 -1.75
C GLU A 226 17.13 14.94 -0.37
N SER A 227 18.46 15.16 -0.30
CA SER A 227 19.14 15.57 0.92
C SER A 227 18.88 17.06 1.13
N SER A 228 18.01 17.42 2.06
CA SER A 228 17.93 18.79 2.56
C SER A 228 18.82 18.92 3.79
N ARG A 229 19.81 19.82 3.75
CA ARG A 229 20.60 20.18 4.94
C ARG A 229 19.74 21.05 5.83
N ILE A 230 19.57 20.62 7.07
CA ILE A 230 18.84 21.36 8.08
C ILE A 230 19.86 22.00 9.03
N GLU A 231 19.69 23.29 9.30
CA GLU A 231 20.63 24.02 10.15
C GLU A 231 20.66 23.46 11.59
N PRO A 232 21.84 23.37 12.24
CA PRO A 232 21.96 22.89 13.62
C PRO A 232 21.08 23.63 14.64
N LYS A 233 20.76 24.91 14.40
CA LYS A 233 19.89 25.72 15.27
C LYS A 233 18.48 25.14 15.43
N LEU A 234 18.06 24.26 14.52
CA LEU A 234 16.80 23.54 14.66
C LEU A 234 16.77 22.71 15.96
N LEU A 235 17.91 22.22 16.45
CA LEU A 235 18.01 21.36 17.64
C LEU A 235 18.00 22.11 18.98
N SER A 236 18.23 23.43 18.95
CA SER A 236 18.18 24.28 20.14
C SER A 236 16.78 24.81 20.44
N ASP A 237 15.87 24.73 19.46
CA ASP A 237 14.51 25.24 19.58
C ASP A 237 13.51 24.13 19.25
N GLU A 238 12.81 23.68 20.29
CA GLU A 238 11.75 22.68 20.22
C GLU A 238 10.66 23.07 19.21
N SER A 239 10.39 24.37 19.05
CA SER A 239 9.43 24.91 18.07
C SER A 239 9.95 24.77 16.64
N ALA A 240 11.26 24.94 16.42
CA ALA A 240 11.84 24.82 15.09
C ALA A 240 11.89 23.37 14.58
N VAL A 241 12.15 22.41 15.48
CA VAL A 241 11.99 20.97 15.20
C VAL A 241 10.54 20.70 14.84
N TYR A 242 9.60 21.12 15.69
CA TYR A 242 8.17 20.91 15.47
C TYR A 242 7.72 21.50 14.13
N ASP A 243 8.06 22.76 13.81
CA ASP A 243 7.70 23.42 12.55
C ASP A 243 8.27 22.73 11.31
N PHE A 244 9.51 22.24 11.37
CA PHE A 244 10.10 21.49 10.27
C PHE A 244 9.33 20.20 9.98
N PHE A 245 8.97 19.48 11.03
CA PHE A 245 8.23 18.23 10.90
C PHE A 245 6.73 18.43 10.67
N ASP A 246 6.13 19.52 11.14
CA ASP A 246 4.76 19.92 10.76
C ASP A 246 4.70 20.29 9.28
N ARG A 247 5.75 20.90 8.73
CA ARG A 247 5.88 21.09 7.27
C ARG A 247 5.97 19.75 6.54
N LEU A 248 6.76 18.79 7.03
CA LEU A 248 6.77 17.43 6.46
C LEU A 248 5.40 16.75 6.58
N ARG A 249 4.72 16.90 7.73
CA ARG A 249 3.39 16.36 7.99
C ARG A 249 2.36 16.90 7.00
N GLN A 250 2.36 18.22 6.78
CA GLN A 250 1.49 18.91 5.83
C GLN A 250 1.84 18.55 4.37
N GLN A 251 3.12 18.51 4.03
CA GLN A 251 3.59 18.17 2.68
C GLN A 251 3.20 16.75 2.26
N PHE A 252 3.12 15.82 3.22
CA PHE A 252 2.88 14.40 2.95
C PHE A 252 1.50 13.90 3.39
N ASN A 253 0.57 14.79 3.75
CA ASN A 253 -0.77 14.45 4.25
C ASN A 253 -0.73 13.33 5.31
N LEU A 254 0.27 13.39 6.19
CA LEU A 254 0.43 12.48 7.32
C LEU A 254 -0.66 12.82 8.35
N SER A 255 -1.84 12.21 8.22
CA SER A 255 -2.92 12.30 9.21
C SER A 255 -2.48 11.68 10.54
#